data_AF-A0A427B9K1-F1
#
_entry.id   AF-A0A427B9K1-F1
#
_cell.length_a   1.000
_cell.length_b   1.000
_cell.length_c   1.000
_cell.angle_alpha   90.00
_cell.angle_beta   90.00
_cell.angle_gamma   90.00
#
_symmetry.space_group_name_H-M   'P 1'
#
loop_
_entity.id
_entity.type
_entity.pdbx_description
1 polymer ?
#
loop_
_entity_poly.entity_id
_entity_poly.type
_entity_poly.pdbx_seq_one_letter_code
_entity_poly.pdbx_strand_id
1 'polypeptide(L)'
;MVKLSTELLLLCLFTCCGLFLHPSAIHAEAKRRRWCSRAPDSDTCSHYVSQSMQKVSIHAAMELAMLAREQILLGGLEGAAWSDCLDLHDFTVSQLNRSLGPSRRRVGDDDVWTWLSAALTNLHTCRAGLAELHVPSSWFLPLLTNASELVSNALAMTETRAEEEEERKGGGGEFPEWSSVEDRELLRARRGDVVADLVVAKDGTGDLGSIKDAIDEASRRRGRKSGRFVIYVKEGVYVENVQVGVRDLMLAGDGIGKTVVTGSRSVDGGSTTFNSATIDVRWHAAVTGDGFIARGITFRNTAGPAKHQAVALRCNADLAVFYRCSFEGYQDTLYAHSLRQFYRECDVHGTVDFIFGNAAAVLQDCNIYVRRPMSKQQNTITAQGRTDPSQNTGTVIQQCRVTAAPDLRPVQGKFRTYLGRPWQAYSRTVFMDTYMDDLIAAAGWLEWSGGFALNTLYYGEYKNTGPGSDTSRRVRWRGHHVITDPSTALRFTVRGLLSGGSWLPATGVPFTDGL
;
A
#
# COMPACT_ATOMS: atom_id res chain seq x y z
N MET A 1 2.32 -31.65 -38.24
CA MET A 1 1.84 -30.45 -38.97
C MET A 1 0.56 -29.98 -38.29
N VAL A 2 0.70 -29.12 -37.27
CA VAL A 2 -0.43 -28.59 -36.51
C VAL A 2 -0.88 -27.29 -37.19
N LYS A 3 -2.15 -27.23 -37.59
CA LYS A 3 -2.77 -26.00 -38.10
C LYS A 3 -2.84 -24.98 -36.96
N LEU A 4 -1.94 -24.00 -36.98
CA LEU A 4 -2.13 -22.77 -36.21
C LEU A 4 -3.39 -22.06 -36.72
N SER A 5 -4.27 -21.69 -35.80
CA SER A 5 -5.41 -20.81 -36.08
C SER A 5 -4.91 -19.48 -36.67
N THR A 6 -5.60 -18.99 -37.71
CA THR A 6 -5.36 -17.71 -38.36
C THR A 6 -5.42 -16.51 -37.40
N GLU A 7 -6.08 -16.65 -36.25
CA GLU A 7 -6.09 -15.63 -35.19
C GLU A 7 -4.75 -15.54 -34.46
N LEU A 8 -4.06 -16.67 -34.26
CA LEU A 8 -2.72 -16.71 -33.66
C LEU A 8 -1.67 -16.11 -34.60
N LEU A 9 -1.85 -16.27 -35.92
CA LEU A 9 -0.95 -15.71 -36.93
C LEU A 9 -1.08 -14.19 -37.05
N LEU A 10 -2.30 -13.65 -36.93
CA LEU A 10 -2.51 -12.20 -36.84
C LEU A 10 -1.96 -11.65 -35.52
N LEU A 11 -2.16 -12.33 -34.38
CA LEU A 11 -1.57 -11.92 -33.10
C LEU A 11 -0.03 -11.91 -33.15
N CYS A 12 0.59 -12.91 -33.79
CA CYS A 12 2.03 -12.98 -33.99
C CYS A 12 2.57 -11.90 -34.95
N LEU A 13 1.79 -11.50 -35.96
CA LEU A 13 2.16 -10.38 -36.84
C LEU A 13 2.05 -9.02 -36.11
N PHE A 14 1.17 -8.91 -35.13
CA PHE A 14 1.05 -7.76 -34.24
C PHE A 14 2.20 -7.66 -33.21
N THR A 15 2.69 -8.80 -32.71
CA THR A 15 3.82 -8.83 -31.77
C THR A 15 5.18 -8.68 -32.49
N CYS A 16 5.40 -9.30 -33.65
CA CYS A 16 6.69 -9.22 -34.34
C CYS A 16 7.02 -7.85 -34.95
N CYS A 17 6.03 -7.00 -35.28
CA CYS A 17 6.28 -5.67 -35.86
C CYS A 17 6.18 -4.51 -34.84
N GLY A 18 5.84 -4.78 -33.56
CA GLY A 18 5.61 -3.75 -32.55
C GLY A 18 6.62 -3.73 -31.39
N LEU A 19 7.43 -4.78 -31.21
CA LEU A 19 8.27 -4.95 -30.02
C LEU A 19 9.59 -4.14 -30.00
N PHE A 20 9.83 -3.26 -30.98
CA PHE A 20 11.09 -2.48 -31.04
C PHE A 20 10.94 -0.97 -31.12
N LEU A 21 9.74 -0.40 -30.96
CA LEU A 21 9.58 1.06 -30.97
C LEU A 21 8.59 1.47 -29.89
N HIS A 22 9.10 2.08 -28.81
CA HIS A 22 8.33 2.83 -27.81
C HIS A 22 7.09 3.49 -28.43
N PRO A 23 5.88 3.03 -28.12
CA PRO A 23 4.71 3.87 -28.21
C PRO A 23 4.39 4.27 -26.77
N SER A 24 4.58 5.55 -26.44
CA SER A 24 3.92 6.11 -25.26
C SER A 24 2.43 5.75 -25.29
N ALA A 25 1.79 5.57 -24.14
CA ALA A 25 0.36 5.24 -24.04
C ALA A 25 -0.52 6.09 -24.99
N ILE A 26 -0.15 7.36 -25.17
CA ILE A 26 -0.73 8.33 -26.11
C ILE A 26 -0.72 7.85 -27.57
N HIS A 27 0.36 7.23 -28.05
CA HIS A 27 0.46 6.71 -29.42
C HIS A 27 -0.37 5.45 -29.64
N ALA A 28 -0.44 4.58 -28.62
CA ALA A 28 -1.31 3.41 -28.65
C ALA A 28 -2.79 3.82 -28.66
N GLU A 29 -3.14 4.86 -27.91
CA GLU A 29 -4.49 5.41 -27.86
C GLU A 29 -4.89 6.09 -29.18
N ALA A 30 -4.01 6.91 -29.78
CA ALA A 30 -4.28 7.56 -31.06
C ALA A 30 -4.47 6.54 -32.20
N LYS A 31 -3.66 5.47 -32.24
CA LYS A 31 -3.81 4.38 -33.22
C LYS A 31 -5.10 3.59 -33.00
N ARG A 32 -5.45 3.30 -31.75
CA ARG A 32 -6.71 2.63 -31.37
C ARG A 32 -7.93 3.43 -31.80
N ARG A 33 -8.01 4.71 -31.44
CA ARG A 33 -9.10 5.61 -31.85
C ARG A 33 -9.24 5.64 -33.37
N ARG A 34 -8.10 5.71 -34.09
CA ARG A 34 -8.08 5.68 -35.56
C ARG A 34 -8.62 4.38 -36.15
N TRP A 35 -8.36 3.23 -35.54
CA TRP A 35 -8.88 1.93 -36.02
C TRP A 35 -10.33 1.70 -35.66
N CYS A 36 -10.73 1.99 -34.43
CA CYS A 36 -12.09 1.77 -33.97
C CYS A 36 -13.09 2.80 -34.50
N SER A 37 -12.63 3.98 -34.95
CA SER A 37 -13.49 4.96 -35.65
C SER A 37 -14.13 4.43 -36.95
N ARG A 38 -13.66 3.30 -37.49
CA ARG A 38 -14.20 2.66 -38.70
C ARG A 38 -15.11 1.47 -38.38
N ALA A 39 -15.24 1.09 -37.11
CA ALA A 39 -16.11 0.01 -36.70
C ALA A 39 -17.58 0.48 -36.67
N PRO A 40 -18.55 -0.40 -36.95
CA PRO A 40 -19.98 -0.07 -36.83
C PRO A 40 -20.37 0.37 -35.42
N ASP A 41 -19.65 -0.14 -34.42
CA ASP A 41 -19.72 0.28 -33.02
C ASP A 41 -18.29 0.61 -32.55
N SER A 42 -17.95 1.89 -32.60
CA SER A 42 -16.62 2.40 -32.24
C SER A 42 -16.29 2.21 -30.77
N ASP A 43 -17.29 2.23 -29.91
CA ASP A 43 -17.15 2.19 -28.46
C ASP A 43 -16.89 0.76 -28.01
N THR A 44 -17.70 -0.18 -28.52
CA THR A 44 -17.48 -1.61 -28.34
C THR A 44 -16.12 -2.03 -28.89
N CYS A 45 -15.73 -1.55 -30.08
CA CYS A 45 -14.38 -1.81 -30.62
C CYS A 45 -13.28 -1.29 -29.69
N SER A 46 -13.39 -0.04 -29.22
CA SER A 46 -12.39 0.58 -28.37
C SER A 46 -12.24 -0.15 -27.04
N HIS A 47 -13.36 -0.60 -26.46
CA HIS A 47 -13.40 -1.42 -25.26
C HIS A 47 -12.68 -2.77 -25.45
N TYR A 48 -13.03 -3.54 -26.50
CA TYR A 48 -12.40 -4.85 -26.76
C TYR A 48 -10.91 -4.75 -27.09
N VAL A 49 -10.50 -3.73 -27.87
CA VAL A 49 -9.09 -3.51 -28.19
C VAL A 49 -8.34 -3.09 -26.92
N SER A 50 -8.91 -2.24 -26.07
CA SER A 50 -8.32 -1.86 -24.78
C SER A 50 -8.06 -3.07 -23.90
N GLN A 51 -9.10 -3.88 -23.70
CA GLN A 51 -9.03 -5.08 -22.87
C GLN A 51 -8.01 -6.10 -23.42
N SER A 52 -7.93 -6.25 -24.75
CA SER A 52 -6.97 -7.17 -25.38
C SER A 52 -5.54 -6.67 -25.21
N MET A 53 -5.28 -5.39 -25.47
CA MET A 53 -3.97 -4.79 -25.29
C MET A 53 -3.52 -4.85 -23.83
N GLN A 54 -4.41 -4.56 -22.89
CA GLN A 54 -4.15 -4.67 -21.46
C GLN A 54 -3.71 -6.10 -21.08
N LYS A 55 -4.44 -7.14 -21.52
CA LYS A 55 -4.07 -8.54 -21.26
C LYS A 55 -2.71 -8.90 -21.86
N VAL A 56 -2.41 -8.46 -23.08
CA VAL A 56 -1.09 -8.68 -23.72
C VAL A 56 0.02 -7.99 -22.93
N SER A 57 -0.17 -6.74 -22.52
CA SER A 57 0.80 -6.01 -21.69
C SER A 57 1.04 -6.71 -20.36
N ILE A 58 -0.01 -7.19 -19.70
CA ILE A 58 0.12 -7.91 -18.43
C ILE A 58 0.87 -9.23 -18.62
N HIS A 59 0.58 -9.99 -19.68
CA HIS A 59 1.27 -11.26 -19.95
C HIS A 59 2.78 -11.05 -20.22
N ALA A 60 3.12 -10.08 -21.08
CA ALA A 60 4.50 -9.74 -21.38
C ALA A 60 5.24 -9.18 -20.14
N ALA A 61 4.58 -8.37 -19.31
CA ALA A 61 5.16 -7.90 -18.05
C ALA A 61 5.46 -9.06 -17.09
N MET A 62 4.56 -10.05 -17.03
CA MET A 62 4.71 -11.23 -16.19
C MET A 62 5.90 -12.08 -16.65
N GLU A 63 6.05 -12.32 -17.96
CA GLU A 63 7.20 -13.03 -18.53
C GLU A 63 8.52 -12.32 -18.22
N LEU A 64 8.59 -10.99 -18.41
CA LEU A 64 9.79 -10.22 -18.10
C LEU A 64 10.12 -10.21 -16.60
N ALA A 65 9.10 -10.18 -15.74
CA ALA A 65 9.29 -10.29 -14.30
C ALA A 65 9.82 -11.67 -13.89
N MET A 66 9.36 -12.75 -14.54
CA MET A 66 9.90 -14.10 -14.32
C MET A 66 11.34 -14.23 -14.82
N LEU A 67 11.66 -13.70 -16.00
CA LEU A 67 13.03 -13.71 -16.55
C LEU A 67 14.01 -12.91 -15.68
N ALA A 68 13.60 -11.74 -15.18
CA ALA A 68 14.42 -10.94 -14.28
C ALA A 68 14.72 -11.71 -12.98
N ARG A 69 13.72 -12.42 -12.43
CA ARG A 69 13.89 -13.29 -11.27
C ARG A 69 14.89 -14.42 -11.53
N GLU A 70 14.78 -15.10 -12.67
CA GLU A 70 15.74 -16.16 -13.04
C GLU A 70 17.18 -15.63 -13.16
N GLN A 71 17.37 -14.45 -13.77
CA GLN A 71 18.68 -13.83 -13.85
C GLN A 71 19.27 -13.48 -12.48
N ILE A 72 18.44 -13.00 -11.55
CA ILE A 72 18.87 -12.70 -10.17
C ILE A 72 19.35 -13.98 -9.47
N LEU A 73 18.64 -15.11 -9.66
CA LEU A 73 19.03 -16.41 -9.11
C LEU A 73 20.34 -16.93 -9.72
N LEU A 74 20.49 -16.83 -11.04
CA LEU A 74 21.67 -17.30 -11.77
C LEU A 74 22.93 -16.47 -11.48
N GLY A 75 22.76 -15.20 -11.09
CA GLY A 75 23.86 -14.30 -10.76
C GLY A 75 24.64 -14.71 -9.51
N GLY A 76 24.11 -15.61 -8.67
CA GLY A 76 24.77 -16.05 -7.42
C GLY A 76 25.01 -14.91 -6.42
N LEU A 77 24.26 -13.82 -6.55
CA LEU A 77 24.42 -12.61 -5.75
C LEU A 77 23.65 -12.77 -4.43
N GLU A 78 24.38 -12.95 -3.35
CA GLU A 78 23.83 -13.06 -1.99
C GLU A 78 23.76 -11.68 -1.34
N GLY A 79 22.57 -11.24 -0.92
CA GLY A 79 22.39 -9.97 -0.22
C GLY A 79 20.93 -9.66 0.12
N ALA A 80 20.71 -8.86 1.15
CA ALA A 80 19.36 -8.54 1.64
C ALA A 80 18.48 -7.88 0.56
N ALA A 81 19.01 -6.91 -0.21
CA ALA A 81 18.24 -6.28 -1.29
C ALA A 81 17.93 -7.24 -2.46
N TRP A 82 18.76 -8.26 -2.67
CA TRP A 82 18.53 -9.29 -3.69
C TRP A 82 17.38 -10.20 -3.28
N SER A 83 17.39 -10.64 -2.02
CA SER A 83 16.28 -11.39 -1.42
C SER A 83 14.98 -10.60 -1.48
N ASP A 84 15.01 -9.31 -1.12
CA ASP A 84 13.82 -8.45 -1.18
C ASP A 84 13.30 -8.33 -2.61
N CYS A 85 14.18 -8.18 -3.60
CA CYS A 85 13.77 -8.08 -4.99
C CYS A 85 13.12 -9.39 -5.48
N LEU A 86 13.65 -10.55 -5.10
CA LEU A 86 13.00 -11.84 -5.43
C LEU A 86 11.57 -11.92 -4.87
N ASP A 87 11.37 -11.54 -3.61
CA ASP A 87 10.04 -11.48 -3.00
C ASP A 87 9.12 -10.51 -3.77
N LEU A 88 9.64 -9.33 -4.13
CA LEU A 88 8.90 -8.31 -4.88
C LEU A 88 8.53 -8.78 -6.29
N HIS A 89 9.37 -9.56 -6.95
CA HIS A 89 9.05 -10.20 -8.22
C HIS A 89 7.93 -11.23 -8.08
N ASP A 90 7.99 -12.07 -7.05
CA ASP A 90 6.95 -13.07 -6.78
C ASP A 90 5.61 -12.38 -6.49
N PHE A 91 5.62 -11.26 -5.74
CA PHE A 91 4.42 -10.43 -5.56
C PHE A 91 3.94 -9.81 -6.87
N THR A 92 4.84 -9.31 -7.71
CA THR A 92 4.52 -8.73 -9.03
C THR A 92 3.80 -9.76 -9.90
N VAL A 93 4.39 -10.94 -10.06
CA VAL A 93 3.79 -12.04 -10.84
C VAL A 93 2.43 -12.43 -10.28
N SER A 94 2.28 -12.50 -8.96
CA SER A 94 0.99 -12.78 -8.33
C SER A 94 -0.07 -11.75 -8.69
N GLN A 95 0.23 -10.44 -8.59
CA GLN A 95 -0.74 -9.38 -8.93
C GLN A 95 -1.07 -9.36 -10.43
N LEU A 96 -0.09 -9.58 -11.30
CA LEU A 96 -0.32 -9.66 -12.76
C LEU A 96 -1.20 -10.86 -13.11
N ASN A 97 -0.94 -12.02 -12.50
CA ASN A 97 -1.76 -13.21 -12.72
C ASN A 97 -3.20 -13.02 -12.21
N ARG A 98 -3.41 -12.36 -11.06
CA ARG A 98 -4.75 -11.98 -10.57
C ARG A 98 -5.48 -11.08 -11.55
N SER A 99 -4.75 -10.13 -12.16
CA SER A 99 -5.28 -9.20 -13.16
C SER A 99 -5.67 -9.89 -14.47
N LEU A 100 -5.12 -11.08 -14.77
CA LEU A 100 -5.47 -11.91 -15.94
C LEU A 100 -6.57 -12.94 -15.67
N GLY A 101 -6.91 -13.19 -14.40
CA GLY A 101 -7.85 -14.24 -14.02
C GLY A 101 -9.18 -14.15 -14.79
N PRO A 102 -9.85 -15.28 -15.09
CA PRO A 102 -11.14 -15.22 -15.77
C PRO A 102 -12.05 -14.27 -15.01
N SER A 103 -12.82 -13.44 -15.74
CA SER A 103 -13.92 -12.64 -15.20
C SER A 103 -14.97 -13.58 -14.58
N ARG A 104 -14.63 -14.25 -13.49
CA ARG A 104 -15.61 -14.68 -12.50
C ARG A 104 -16.32 -13.39 -12.12
N ARG A 105 -17.65 -13.45 -11.99
CA ARG A 105 -18.57 -12.32 -11.79
C ARG A 105 -18.28 -11.40 -10.56
N ARG A 106 -17.08 -11.44 -9.97
CA ARG A 106 -16.70 -10.87 -8.66
C ARG A 106 -15.36 -10.10 -8.65
N VAL A 107 -14.68 -9.90 -9.78
CA VAL A 107 -13.49 -9.02 -9.87
C VAL A 107 -13.91 -7.73 -10.56
N GLY A 108 -13.84 -6.59 -9.87
CA GLY A 108 -14.14 -5.28 -10.44
C GLY A 108 -12.93 -4.67 -11.16
N ASP A 109 -13.17 -3.69 -12.05
CA ASP A 109 -12.09 -2.93 -12.68
C ASP A 109 -11.21 -2.21 -11.62
N ASP A 110 -11.79 -1.81 -10.47
CA ASP A 110 -11.07 -1.28 -9.29
C ASP A 110 -10.04 -2.26 -8.70
N ASP A 111 -10.35 -3.56 -8.68
CA ASP A 111 -9.43 -4.57 -8.14
C ASP A 111 -8.24 -4.74 -9.08
N VAL A 112 -8.50 -4.81 -10.39
CA VAL A 112 -7.45 -4.86 -11.42
C VAL A 112 -6.58 -3.61 -11.34
N TRP A 113 -7.18 -2.43 -11.19
CA TRP A 113 -6.46 -1.16 -11.03
C TRP A 113 -5.52 -1.18 -9.80
N THR A 114 -6.02 -1.71 -8.69
CA THR A 114 -5.28 -1.86 -7.43
C THR A 114 -4.11 -2.84 -7.58
N TRP A 115 -4.33 -3.99 -8.20
CA TRP A 115 -3.29 -5.02 -8.39
C TRP A 115 -2.20 -4.58 -9.36
N LEU A 116 -2.56 -3.93 -10.47
CA LEU A 116 -1.58 -3.33 -11.38
C LEU A 116 -0.76 -2.23 -10.69
N SER A 117 -1.41 -1.41 -9.85
CA SER A 117 -0.72 -0.37 -9.09
C SER A 117 0.29 -0.97 -8.11
N ALA A 118 -0.07 -2.07 -7.45
CA ALA A 118 0.82 -2.81 -6.57
C ALA A 118 1.95 -3.52 -7.33
N ALA A 119 1.69 -4.10 -8.51
CA ALA A 119 2.72 -4.71 -9.36
C ALA A 119 3.79 -3.69 -9.75
N LEU A 120 3.38 -2.49 -10.19
CA LEU A 120 4.31 -1.40 -10.51
C LEU A 120 5.10 -0.94 -9.28
N THR A 121 4.43 -0.83 -8.12
CA THR A 121 5.07 -0.48 -6.85
C THR A 121 6.16 -1.48 -6.46
N ASN A 122 5.91 -2.78 -6.63
CA ASN A 122 6.89 -3.82 -6.30
C ASN A 122 8.15 -3.71 -7.18
N LEU A 123 7.98 -3.53 -8.49
CA LEU A 123 9.09 -3.37 -9.44
C LEU A 123 9.95 -2.13 -9.10
N HIS A 124 9.31 -1.00 -8.78
CA HIS A 124 10.02 0.21 -8.35
C HIS A 124 10.74 0.02 -7.01
N THR A 125 10.11 -0.67 -6.06
CA THR A 125 10.71 -0.94 -4.75
C THR A 125 11.94 -1.83 -4.88
N CYS A 126 11.90 -2.85 -5.74
CA CYS A 126 13.08 -3.65 -6.05
C CYS A 126 14.17 -2.73 -6.59
N ARG A 127 13.89 -1.98 -7.67
CA ARG A 127 14.86 -1.08 -8.29
C ARG A 127 15.49 -0.10 -7.29
N ALA A 128 14.69 0.48 -6.39
CA ALA A 128 15.16 1.39 -5.35
C ALA A 128 16.08 0.68 -4.34
N GLY A 129 15.68 -0.48 -3.82
CA GLY A 129 16.49 -1.26 -2.88
C GLY A 129 17.84 -1.71 -3.48
N LEU A 130 17.86 -2.10 -4.76
CA LEU A 130 19.12 -2.43 -5.45
C LEU A 130 20.03 -1.20 -5.62
N ALA A 131 19.44 -0.02 -5.86
CA ALA A 131 20.18 1.24 -5.97
C ALA A 131 20.74 1.73 -4.63
N GLU A 132 20.00 1.57 -3.53
CA GLU A 132 20.43 1.94 -2.17
C GLU A 132 21.72 1.20 -1.75
N LEU A 133 21.86 -0.06 -2.17
CA LEU A 133 23.07 -0.87 -1.94
C LEU A 133 24.14 -0.74 -3.04
N HIS A 134 24.02 0.28 -3.90
CA HIS A 134 25.00 0.60 -4.96
C HIS A 134 25.30 -0.56 -5.92
N VAL A 135 24.35 -1.45 -6.16
CA VAL A 135 24.62 -2.63 -6.97
C VAL A 135 24.59 -2.28 -8.46
N PRO A 136 25.57 -2.75 -9.28
CA PRO A 136 25.69 -2.37 -10.67
C PRO A 136 24.44 -2.69 -11.48
N SER A 137 23.96 -1.66 -12.17
CA SER A 137 22.64 -1.64 -12.76
C SER A 137 22.54 -2.30 -14.14
N SER A 138 23.66 -2.77 -14.70
CA SER A 138 23.78 -3.20 -16.09
C SER A 138 23.15 -4.56 -16.40
N TRP A 139 22.93 -5.43 -15.40
CA TRP A 139 22.51 -6.82 -15.65
C TRP A 139 20.99 -7.05 -15.62
N PHE A 140 20.22 -6.26 -14.86
CA PHE A 140 18.79 -6.51 -14.63
C PHE A 140 17.87 -5.32 -14.93
N LEU A 141 18.41 -4.09 -15.03
CA LEU A 141 17.60 -2.89 -15.28
C LEU A 141 16.76 -2.95 -16.57
N PRO A 142 17.22 -3.51 -17.71
CA PRO A 142 16.41 -3.53 -18.93
C PRO A 142 15.11 -4.31 -18.74
N LEU A 143 15.18 -5.49 -18.11
CA LEU A 143 13.99 -6.31 -17.86
C LEU A 143 13.03 -5.64 -16.88
N LEU A 144 13.56 -5.08 -15.77
CA LEU A 144 12.76 -4.33 -14.81
C LEU A 144 12.06 -3.12 -15.43
N THR A 145 12.79 -2.37 -16.26
CA THR A 145 12.28 -1.17 -16.93
C THR A 145 11.19 -1.55 -17.92
N ASN A 146 11.44 -2.54 -18.77
CA ASN A 146 10.47 -3.01 -19.75
C ASN A 146 9.20 -3.57 -19.08
N ALA A 147 9.34 -4.35 -17.99
CA ALA A 147 8.19 -4.83 -17.23
C ALA A 147 7.40 -3.67 -16.62
N SER A 148 8.08 -2.67 -16.03
CA SER A 148 7.44 -1.50 -15.44
C SER A 148 6.68 -0.67 -16.48
N GLU A 149 7.25 -0.48 -17.67
CA GLU A 149 6.58 0.23 -18.79
C GLU A 149 5.32 -0.50 -19.27
N LEU A 150 5.35 -1.83 -19.36
CA LEU A 150 4.18 -2.62 -19.73
C LEU A 150 3.08 -2.55 -18.68
N VAL A 151 3.42 -2.58 -17.38
CA VAL A 151 2.46 -2.39 -16.30
C VAL A 151 1.88 -0.97 -16.30
N SER A 152 2.70 0.06 -16.52
CA SER A 152 2.26 1.45 -16.66
C SER A 152 1.27 1.62 -17.83
N ASN A 153 1.56 1.03 -18.99
CA ASN A 153 0.63 1.02 -20.12
C ASN A 153 -0.69 0.31 -19.77
N ALA A 154 -0.64 -0.81 -19.06
CA ALA A 154 -1.84 -1.52 -18.60
C ALA A 154 -2.66 -0.69 -17.60
N LEU A 155 -1.99 0.05 -16.71
CA LEU A 155 -2.62 0.98 -15.76
C LEU A 155 -3.37 2.10 -16.46
N ALA A 156 -2.72 2.79 -17.40
CA ALA A 156 -3.35 3.88 -18.15
C ALA A 156 -4.63 3.42 -18.88
N MET A 157 -4.64 2.20 -19.42
CA MET A 157 -5.83 1.61 -20.04
C MET A 157 -6.94 1.23 -19.05
N THR A 158 -6.60 1.00 -17.78
CA THR A 158 -7.55 0.66 -16.71
C THR A 158 -8.19 1.93 -16.15
N GLU A 159 -7.40 2.97 -15.92
CA GLU A 159 -7.86 4.28 -15.42
C GLU A 159 -8.95 4.85 -16.33
N THR A 160 -8.73 4.87 -17.66
CA THR A 160 -9.75 5.36 -18.61
C THR A 160 -11.08 4.63 -18.49
N ARG A 161 -11.05 3.32 -18.21
CA ARG A 161 -12.28 2.52 -18.05
C ARG A 161 -12.98 2.78 -16.72
N ALA A 162 -12.21 2.95 -15.65
CA ALA A 162 -12.76 3.25 -14.33
C ALA A 162 -13.46 4.62 -14.32
N GLU A 163 -12.89 5.63 -15.00
CA GLU A 163 -13.49 6.95 -15.17
C GLU A 163 -14.82 6.88 -15.97
N GLU A 164 -14.89 6.06 -17.03
CA GLU A 164 -16.11 5.84 -17.82
C GLU A 164 -17.21 5.07 -17.05
N GLU A 165 -16.84 4.18 -16.11
CA GLU A 165 -17.79 3.44 -15.28
C GLU A 165 -18.36 4.27 -14.11
N GLU A 166 -17.58 5.16 -13.49
CA GLU A 166 -18.05 6.06 -12.44
C GLU A 166 -19.15 7.01 -12.94
N GLU A 167 -19.08 7.48 -14.19
CA GLU A 167 -20.15 8.29 -14.80
C GLU A 167 -21.46 7.49 -15.00
N ARG A 168 -21.40 6.15 -14.95
CA ARG A 168 -22.51 5.26 -15.34
C ARG A 168 -23.23 4.57 -14.18
N LYS A 169 -22.64 4.48 -12.97
CA LYS A 169 -23.21 3.74 -11.83
C LYS A 169 -23.56 4.65 -10.64
N GLY A 170 -24.84 4.70 -10.30
CA GLY A 170 -25.32 5.02 -8.95
C GLY A 170 -25.12 3.80 -8.04
N GLY A 171 -24.37 3.97 -6.96
CA GLY A 171 -23.73 2.89 -6.19
C GLY A 171 -24.64 1.77 -5.65
N GLY A 172 -24.17 0.53 -5.84
CA GLY A 172 -24.65 -0.68 -5.18
C GLY A 172 -23.72 -1.84 -5.51
N GLY A 173 -22.82 -2.20 -4.60
CA GLY A 173 -21.89 -3.33 -4.74
C GLY A 173 -22.23 -4.47 -3.78
N GLU A 174 -22.11 -5.71 -4.24
CA GLU A 174 -22.17 -6.92 -3.40
C GLU A 174 -20.88 -7.12 -2.59
N PHE A 175 -21.01 -7.74 -1.41
CA PHE A 175 -19.92 -7.96 -0.44
C PHE A 175 -18.95 -9.11 -0.85
N PRO A 176 -17.65 -9.05 -0.51
CA PRO A 176 -16.69 -10.13 -0.73
C PRO A 176 -17.10 -11.44 -0.05
N GLU A 177 -16.88 -12.55 -0.75
CA GLU A 177 -17.26 -13.91 -0.30
C GLU A 177 -16.49 -14.40 0.93
N TRP A 178 -15.36 -13.78 1.29
CA TRP A 178 -14.59 -14.10 2.50
C TRP A 178 -15.20 -13.52 3.78
N SER A 179 -16.27 -12.74 3.67
CA SER A 179 -16.94 -12.08 4.79
C SER A 179 -18.16 -12.81 5.31
N SER A 180 -18.23 -13.00 6.63
CA SER A 180 -19.39 -13.56 7.32
C SER A 180 -19.86 -12.66 8.47
N VAL A 181 -21.07 -12.90 8.97
CA VAL A 181 -21.63 -12.22 10.15
C VAL A 181 -20.74 -12.38 11.39
N GLU A 182 -19.89 -13.42 11.44
CA GLU A 182 -19.00 -13.71 12.56
C GLU A 182 -17.91 -12.66 12.78
N ASP A 183 -17.42 -12.02 11.71
CA ASP A 183 -16.41 -10.96 11.80
C ASP A 183 -16.91 -9.75 12.62
N ARG A 184 -18.20 -9.42 12.47
CA ARG A 184 -18.85 -8.31 13.19
C ARG A 184 -18.94 -8.55 14.69
N GLU A 185 -19.21 -9.78 15.11
CA GLU A 185 -19.31 -10.16 16.52
C GLU A 185 -17.92 -10.18 17.18
N LEU A 186 -16.89 -10.68 16.47
CA LEU A 186 -15.51 -10.74 16.98
C LEU A 186 -14.90 -9.36 17.25
N LEU A 187 -15.29 -8.32 16.52
CA LEU A 187 -14.79 -6.96 16.74
C LEU A 187 -15.54 -6.18 17.81
N ARG A 188 -16.81 -6.51 18.06
CA ARG A 188 -17.63 -5.95 19.14
C ARG A 188 -17.42 -6.66 20.46
N ALA A 189 -16.92 -7.91 20.42
CA ALA A 189 -16.57 -8.70 21.57
C ALA A 189 -15.71 -7.90 22.56
N ARG A 190 -16.11 -7.95 23.84
CA ARG A 190 -15.35 -7.38 24.96
C ARG A 190 -14.12 -8.26 25.21
N ARG A 191 -13.18 -7.75 26.02
CA ARG A 191 -11.99 -8.48 26.44
C ARG A 191 -12.42 -9.85 27.02
N GLY A 192 -11.96 -10.95 26.43
CA GLY A 192 -12.31 -12.33 26.83
C GLY A 192 -13.43 -13.00 26.04
N ASP A 193 -14.19 -12.28 25.21
CA ASP A 193 -15.32 -12.83 24.41
C ASP A 193 -14.92 -13.19 22.97
N VAL A 194 -13.66 -12.97 22.58
CA VAL A 194 -13.15 -13.32 21.25
C VAL A 194 -12.99 -14.83 21.17
N VAL A 195 -13.82 -15.50 20.36
CA VAL A 195 -13.67 -16.92 20.06
C VAL A 195 -12.43 -17.09 19.17
N ALA A 196 -11.31 -17.44 19.80
CA ALA A 196 -10.01 -17.59 19.14
C ALA A 196 -9.78 -19.03 18.66
N ASP A 197 -9.10 -19.20 17.52
CA ASP A 197 -8.62 -20.50 17.05
C ASP A 197 -7.31 -20.91 17.72
N LEU A 198 -6.48 -19.92 18.06
CA LEU A 198 -5.23 -20.08 18.79
C LEU A 198 -5.09 -18.93 19.80
N VAL A 199 -4.63 -19.26 20.99
CA VAL A 199 -4.26 -18.31 22.04
C VAL A 199 -2.74 -18.32 22.22
N VAL A 200 -2.13 -17.15 22.15
CA VAL A 200 -0.71 -16.94 22.41
C VAL A 200 -0.55 -16.29 23.78
N ALA A 201 0.23 -16.90 24.66
CA ALA A 201 0.49 -16.35 26.00
C ALA A 201 1.90 -16.70 26.51
N LYS A 202 2.62 -15.69 27.01
CA LYS A 202 3.97 -15.88 27.57
C LYS A 202 4.00 -16.58 28.93
N ASP A 203 2.88 -16.54 29.65
CA ASP A 203 2.72 -17.13 30.98
C ASP A 203 2.36 -18.63 30.94
N GLY A 204 2.30 -19.24 29.74
CA GLY A 204 1.95 -20.64 29.54
C GLY A 204 0.45 -20.94 29.59
N THR A 205 -0.41 -19.92 29.69
CA THR A 205 -1.88 -20.09 29.75
C THR A 205 -2.56 -20.10 28.38
N GLY A 206 -1.79 -20.12 27.30
CA GLY A 206 -2.24 -20.18 25.91
C GLY A 206 -1.80 -21.46 25.22
N ASP A 207 -2.25 -21.68 23.99
CA ASP A 207 -1.86 -22.81 23.15
C ASP A 207 -0.38 -22.75 22.75
N LEU A 208 0.15 -21.53 22.56
CA LEU A 208 1.51 -21.27 22.08
C LEU A 208 2.16 -20.10 22.82
N GLY A 209 3.50 -20.08 22.85
CA GLY A 209 4.29 -19.06 23.55
C GLY A 209 4.73 -17.87 22.70
N SER A 210 4.65 -17.96 21.36
CA SER A 210 5.09 -16.92 20.42
C SER A 210 4.05 -16.67 19.32
N ILE A 211 4.05 -15.46 18.76
CA ILE A 211 3.14 -15.09 17.67
C ILE A 211 3.60 -15.77 16.37
N LYS A 212 4.92 -15.87 16.16
CA LYS A 212 5.46 -16.59 15.00
C LYS A 212 4.98 -18.04 14.95
N ASP A 213 5.05 -18.79 16.05
CA ASP A 213 4.60 -20.19 16.06
C ASP A 213 3.10 -20.31 15.79
N ALA A 214 2.30 -19.34 16.26
CA ALA A 214 0.87 -19.32 16.01
C ALA A 214 0.52 -19.04 14.55
N ILE A 215 1.30 -18.19 13.86
CA ILE A 215 1.14 -17.97 12.42
C ILE A 215 1.59 -19.19 11.62
N ASP A 216 2.69 -19.82 12.01
CA ASP A 216 3.17 -21.05 11.38
C ASP A 216 2.10 -22.15 11.51
N GLU A 217 1.45 -22.25 12.67
CA GLU A 217 0.36 -23.20 12.90
C GLU A 217 -0.95 -22.83 12.16
N ALA A 218 -1.32 -21.54 12.12
CA ALA A 218 -2.44 -21.06 11.33
C ALA A 218 -2.26 -21.38 9.84
N SER A 219 -1.03 -21.25 9.32
CA SER A 219 -0.67 -21.62 7.94
C SER A 219 -0.95 -23.10 7.66
N ARG A 220 -0.56 -24.00 8.58
CA ARG A 220 -0.82 -25.46 8.46
C ARG A 220 -2.31 -25.79 8.51
N ARG A 221 -3.10 -25.01 9.27
CA ARG A 221 -4.55 -25.26 9.46
C ARG A 221 -5.43 -24.56 8.42
N ARG A 222 -4.92 -23.58 7.68
CA ARG A 222 -5.72 -22.74 6.78
C ARG A 222 -6.53 -23.51 5.74
N GLY A 223 -6.00 -24.61 5.20
CA GLY A 223 -6.71 -25.46 4.24
C GLY A 223 -7.91 -26.22 4.82
N ARG A 224 -8.05 -26.30 6.14
CA ARG A 224 -9.11 -27.03 6.87
C ARG A 224 -10.17 -26.10 7.46
N LYS A 225 -9.90 -24.80 7.52
CA LYS A 225 -10.80 -23.80 8.11
C LYS A 225 -11.49 -22.99 7.00
N SER A 226 -12.81 -22.93 7.07
CA SER A 226 -13.60 -21.91 6.38
C SER A 226 -13.68 -20.64 7.24
N GLY A 227 -13.66 -19.46 6.61
CA GLY A 227 -13.74 -18.17 7.29
C GLY A 227 -12.42 -17.66 7.88
N ARG A 228 -12.51 -16.63 8.74
CA ARG A 228 -11.36 -15.95 9.34
C ARG A 228 -10.67 -16.81 10.40
N PHE A 229 -9.34 -16.85 10.38
CA PHE A 229 -8.53 -17.50 11.41
C PHE A 229 -8.12 -16.46 12.45
N VAL A 230 -8.48 -16.65 13.71
CA VAL A 230 -8.30 -15.69 14.80
C VAL A 230 -7.22 -16.18 15.75
N ILE A 231 -6.13 -15.43 15.84
CA ILE A 231 -5.09 -15.61 16.86
C ILE A 231 -5.30 -14.54 17.93
N TYR A 232 -5.62 -14.95 19.15
CA TYR A 232 -5.69 -14.07 20.30
C TYR A 232 -4.33 -14.04 21.01
N VAL A 233 -3.75 -12.86 21.16
CA VAL A 233 -2.43 -12.65 21.77
C VAL A 233 -2.62 -11.92 23.10
N LYS A 234 -2.40 -12.63 24.20
CA LYS A 234 -2.53 -12.06 25.55
C LYS A 234 -1.53 -10.93 25.79
N GLU A 235 -1.76 -10.17 26.86
CA GLU A 235 -0.87 -9.12 27.31
C GLU A 235 0.55 -9.64 27.54
N GLY A 236 1.52 -8.83 27.14
CA GLY A 236 2.92 -9.21 27.15
C GLY A 236 3.73 -8.46 26.09
N VAL A 237 5.05 -8.46 26.29
CA VAL A 237 6.01 -7.92 25.32
C VAL A 237 6.65 -9.07 24.56
N TYR A 238 6.33 -9.23 23.30
CA TYR A 238 6.79 -10.26 22.38
C TYR A 238 7.96 -9.71 21.55
N VAL A 239 9.17 -10.19 21.82
CA VAL A 239 10.39 -9.76 21.13
C VAL A 239 10.64 -10.71 19.97
N GLU A 240 10.09 -10.39 18.80
CA GLU A 240 10.15 -11.23 17.61
C GLU A 240 9.94 -10.38 16.34
N ASN A 241 10.61 -10.79 15.26
CA ASN A 241 10.30 -10.33 13.91
C ASN A 241 9.40 -11.37 13.26
N VAL A 242 8.21 -10.95 12.82
CA VAL A 242 7.14 -11.85 12.39
C VAL A 242 6.74 -11.54 10.95
N GLN A 243 6.59 -12.60 10.16
CA GLN A 243 6.04 -12.52 8.81
C GLN A 243 4.65 -13.16 8.82
N VAL A 244 3.63 -12.38 8.51
CA VAL A 244 2.25 -12.84 8.40
C VAL A 244 1.98 -13.17 6.95
N GLY A 245 2.00 -14.46 6.62
CA GLY A 245 1.57 -14.99 5.34
C GLY A 245 0.41 -15.96 5.53
N VAL A 246 -0.76 -15.48 5.95
CA VAL A 246 -1.97 -16.30 6.03
C VAL A 246 -3.16 -15.42 5.63
N ARG A 247 -3.96 -15.89 4.66
CA ARG A 247 -5.18 -15.18 4.24
C ARG A 247 -6.23 -15.11 5.35
N ASP A 248 -7.10 -14.11 5.33
CA ASP A 248 -8.16 -13.85 6.32
C ASP A 248 -7.73 -14.16 7.76
N LEU A 249 -6.53 -13.70 8.14
CA LEU A 249 -5.99 -13.87 9.49
C LEU A 249 -6.34 -12.63 10.31
N MET A 250 -6.75 -12.84 11.56
CA MET A 250 -6.88 -11.78 12.55
C MET A 250 -5.91 -11.99 13.70
N LEU A 251 -5.13 -10.96 14.02
CA LEU A 251 -4.37 -10.84 15.27
C LEU A 251 -5.15 -9.94 16.23
N ALA A 252 -5.58 -10.49 17.37
CA ALA A 252 -6.34 -9.77 18.39
C ALA A 252 -5.54 -9.69 19.69
N GLY A 253 -5.16 -8.49 20.13
CA GLY A 253 -4.45 -8.25 21.37
C GLY A 253 -5.35 -7.82 22.52
N ASP A 254 -4.77 -7.75 23.72
CA ASP A 254 -5.43 -7.28 24.96
C ASP A 254 -5.61 -5.74 25.00
N GLY A 255 -5.08 -5.01 24.02
CA GLY A 255 -5.18 -3.56 23.88
C GLY A 255 -3.83 -2.88 23.61
N ILE A 256 -3.88 -1.65 23.09
CA ILE A 256 -2.71 -0.79 22.88
C ILE A 256 -1.90 -0.70 24.18
N GLY A 257 -0.59 -0.91 24.08
CA GLY A 257 0.36 -0.87 25.19
C GLY A 257 0.35 -2.10 26.10
N LYS A 258 -0.64 -3.00 25.99
CA LYS A 258 -0.69 -4.26 26.76
C LYS A 258 -0.10 -5.43 25.99
N THR A 259 -0.53 -5.63 24.75
CA THR A 259 0.06 -6.60 23.83
C THR A 259 1.00 -5.85 22.89
N VAL A 260 2.30 -6.06 23.06
CA VAL A 260 3.34 -5.37 22.29
C VAL A 260 4.16 -6.40 21.54
N VAL A 261 4.28 -6.26 20.22
CA VAL A 261 5.29 -6.95 19.42
C VAL A 261 6.40 -5.98 19.08
N THR A 262 7.65 -6.35 19.37
CA THR A 262 8.79 -5.44 19.29
C THR A 262 10.01 -6.08 18.64
N GLY A 263 10.68 -5.28 17.81
CA GLY A 263 11.96 -5.62 17.18
C GLY A 263 12.87 -4.39 17.10
N SER A 264 14.07 -4.54 16.53
CA SER A 264 15.05 -3.45 16.45
C SER A 264 15.93 -3.50 15.19
N ARG A 265 15.43 -4.11 14.11
CA ARG A 265 16.14 -4.11 12.82
C ARG A 265 16.11 -2.72 12.20
N SER A 266 17.17 -2.35 11.50
CA SER A 266 17.35 -1.02 10.92
C SER A 266 18.36 -1.03 9.78
N VAL A 267 18.35 0.02 8.96
CA VAL A 267 19.31 0.20 7.87
C VAL A 267 20.75 0.33 8.37
N ASP A 268 20.99 1.15 9.40
CA ASP A 268 22.31 1.21 10.06
C ASP A 268 22.70 -0.12 10.75
N GLY A 269 21.74 -1.04 10.90
CA GLY A 269 21.95 -2.38 11.44
C GLY A 269 22.21 -3.45 10.37
N GLY A 270 22.34 -3.05 9.10
CA GLY A 270 22.58 -3.96 7.97
C GLY A 270 21.32 -4.58 7.35
N SER A 271 20.12 -4.17 7.77
CA SER A 271 18.87 -4.53 7.07
C SER A 271 18.63 -3.57 5.91
N THR A 272 17.83 -3.97 4.94
CA THR A 272 17.17 -3.00 4.05
C THR A 272 16.01 -2.33 4.80
N THR A 273 15.51 -1.20 4.30
CA THR A 273 14.27 -0.61 4.82
C THR A 273 13.12 -1.62 4.76
N PHE A 274 12.99 -2.36 3.65
CA PHE A 274 11.96 -3.36 3.42
C PHE A 274 11.98 -4.52 4.43
N ASN A 275 13.16 -5.02 4.80
CA ASN A 275 13.35 -6.15 5.73
C ASN A 275 13.62 -5.71 7.18
N SER A 276 13.61 -4.39 7.44
CA SER A 276 13.73 -3.85 8.81
C SER A 276 12.44 -4.00 9.64
N ALA A 277 11.33 -4.39 9.00
CA ALA A 277 10.02 -4.49 9.63
C ALA A 277 10.01 -5.46 10.83
N THR A 278 9.43 -5.00 11.95
CA THR A 278 9.14 -5.87 13.09
C THR A 278 8.01 -6.84 12.75
N ILE A 279 6.91 -6.31 12.18
CA ILE A 279 5.86 -7.11 11.58
C ILE A 279 5.81 -6.85 10.08
N ASP A 280 5.82 -7.93 9.31
CA ASP A 280 5.71 -7.93 7.87
C ASP A 280 4.44 -8.68 7.45
N VAL A 281 3.40 -7.95 7.03
CA VAL A 281 2.15 -8.53 6.53
C VAL A 281 2.24 -8.63 5.01
N ARG A 282 2.45 -9.85 4.51
CA ARG A 282 2.75 -10.15 3.10
C ARG A 282 2.15 -11.47 2.65
N TRP A 283 1.88 -11.65 1.35
CA TRP A 283 1.44 -12.95 0.86
C TRP A 283 1.95 -13.30 -0.54
N HIS A 284 2.39 -14.55 -0.68
CA HIS A 284 3.01 -15.13 -1.88
C HIS A 284 2.30 -16.44 -2.28
N ALA A 285 1.04 -16.41 -2.71
CA ALA A 285 0.45 -17.56 -3.39
C ALA A 285 -0.77 -17.16 -4.24
N ALA A 286 -1.10 -17.99 -5.24
CA ALA A 286 -2.26 -17.87 -6.14
C ALA A 286 -3.65 -17.98 -5.45
N VAL A 287 -3.69 -17.92 -4.12
CA VAL A 287 -4.90 -17.85 -3.29
C VAL A 287 -4.82 -16.52 -2.56
N THR A 288 -5.83 -15.67 -2.62
CA THR A 288 -5.82 -14.31 -2.07
C THR A 288 -5.34 -14.25 -0.61
N GLY A 289 -4.43 -13.32 -0.29
CA GLY A 289 -3.99 -12.97 1.08
C GLY A 289 -4.76 -11.76 1.62
N ASP A 290 -5.98 -11.59 1.15
CA ASP A 290 -6.80 -10.43 1.43
C ASP A 290 -7.39 -10.54 2.86
N GLY A 291 -7.79 -9.40 3.44
CA GLY A 291 -8.62 -9.41 4.66
C GLY A 291 -7.86 -9.65 5.97
N PHE A 292 -6.56 -9.36 6.02
CA PHE A 292 -5.82 -9.35 7.29
C PHE A 292 -6.40 -8.29 8.23
N ILE A 293 -6.61 -8.65 9.50
CA ILE A 293 -7.03 -7.71 10.56
C ILE A 293 -6.08 -7.75 11.74
N ALA A 294 -5.64 -6.59 12.20
CA ALA A 294 -5.05 -6.44 13.53
C ALA A 294 -5.97 -5.60 14.43
N ARG A 295 -6.18 -6.03 15.68
CA ARG A 295 -6.94 -5.28 16.67
C ARG A 295 -6.22 -5.24 18.01
N GLY A 296 -6.09 -4.07 18.62
CA GLY A 296 -5.66 -3.97 20.02
C GLY A 296 -4.21 -4.39 20.26
N ILE A 297 -3.30 -4.17 19.30
CA ILE A 297 -1.88 -4.57 19.38
C ILE A 297 -0.99 -3.35 19.11
N THR A 298 0.11 -3.24 19.85
CA THR A 298 1.21 -2.32 19.57
C THR A 298 2.30 -3.02 18.75
N PHE A 299 2.66 -2.45 17.61
CA PHE A 299 3.79 -2.84 16.77
C PHE A 299 4.92 -1.83 16.96
N ARG A 300 6.10 -2.27 17.41
CA ARG A 300 7.19 -1.37 17.82
C ARG A 300 8.52 -1.73 17.18
N ASN A 301 9.23 -0.73 16.68
CA ASN A 301 10.65 -0.83 16.38
C ASN A 301 11.46 0.08 17.34
N THR A 302 12.38 -0.52 18.11
CA THR A 302 13.17 0.15 19.14
C THR A 302 14.59 0.54 18.70
N ALA A 303 14.92 0.49 17.40
CA ALA A 303 16.26 0.81 16.91
C ALA A 303 16.71 2.24 17.28
N GLY A 304 15.78 3.19 17.29
CA GLY A 304 16.06 4.57 17.66
C GLY A 304 16.40 5.47 16.46
N PRO A 305 16.41 6.80 16.64
CA PRO A 305 16.53 7.75 15.53
C PRO A 305 17.95 7.78 14.93
N ALA A 306 18.97 7.36 15.70
CA ALA A 306 20.34 7.22 15.23
C ALA A 306 20.56 6.02 14.30
N LYS A 307 19.58 5.11 14.21
CA LYS A 307 19.66 3.91 13.38
C LYS A 307 19.03 4.06 11.99
N HIS A 308 18.65 5.28 11.64
CA HIS A 308 18.00 5.63 10.38
C HIS A 308 16.70 4.81 10.19
N GLN A 309 16.40 4.35 8.98
CA GLN A 309 15.15 3.66 8.66
C GLN A 309 15.00 2.37 9.49
N ALA A 310 13.87 2.24 10.20
CA ALA A 310 13.58 1.12 11.08
C ALA A 310 12.08 0.90 11.22
N VAL A 311 11.55 -0.01 10.39
CA VAL A 311 10.10 -0.19 10.23
C VAL A 311 9.49 -0.96 11.40
N ALA A 312 8.39 -0.44 11.96
CA ALA A 312 7.60 -1.14 12.97
C ALA A 312 6.62 -2.13 12.31
N LEU A 313 5.88 -1.67 11.30
CA LEU A 313 5.02 -2.52 10.50
C LEU A 313 5.12 -2.20 9.02
N ARG A 314 5.29 -3.24 8.20
CA ARG A 314 5.12 -3.18 6.74
C ARG A 314 3.88 -3.97 6.35
N CYS A 315 3.08 -3.40 5.45
CA CYS A 315 1.90 -4.07 4.90
C CYS A 315 1.87 -3.98 3.37
N ASN A 316 1.82 -5.14 2.71
CA ASN A 316 1.55 -5.29 1.28
C ASN A 316 0.46 -6.36 1.06
N ALA A 317 -0.60 -6.32 1.88
CA ALA A 317 -1.80 -7.14 1.77
C ALA A 317 -3.00 -6.28 1.38
N ASP A 318 -3.90 -6.82 0.56
CA ASP A 318 -5.11 -6.10 0.12
C ASP A 318 -6.21 -6.23 1.17
N LEU A 319 -7.08 -5.23 1.23
CA LEU A 319 -8.21 -5.19 2.17
C LEU A 319 -7.76 -5.36 3.63
N ALA A 320 -6.58 -4.84 3.97
CA ALA A 320 -6.01 -4.96 5.31
C ALA A 320 -6.62 -3.92 6.27
N VAL A 321 -6.93 -4.34 7.50
CA VAL A 321 -7.49 -3.45 8.53
C VAL A 321 -6.65 -3.46 9.81
N PHE A 322 -6.41 -2.27 10.34
CA PHE A 322 -5.79 -2.07 11.64
C PHE A 322 -6.74 -1.25 12.50
N TYR A 323 -7.24 -1.81 13.60
CA TYR A 323 -8.23 -1.19 14.46
C TYR A 323 -7.76 -1.11 15.90
N ARG A 324 -7.58 0.10 16.43
CA ARG A 324 -7.01 0.30 17.78
C ARG A 324 -5.65 -0.37 17.91
N CYS A 325 -4.79 -0.14 16.91
CA CYS A 325 -3.40 -0.53 16.94
C CYS A 325 -2.52 0.68 17.25
N SER A 326 -1.32 0.43 17.76
CA SER A 326 -0.28 1.47 17.85
C SER A 326 0.93 1.08 17.02
N PHE A 327 1.49 2.03 16.28
CA PHE A 327 2.70 1.88 15.47
C PHE A 327 3.77 2.80 16.03
N GLU A 328 4.82 2.22 16.60
CA GLU A 328 5.80 2.95 17.39
C GLU A 328 7.21 2.82 16.82
N GLY A 329 7.78 3.93 16.35
CA GLY A 329 9.14 3.99 15.85
C GLY A 329 9.71 5.40 15.87
N TYR A 330 10.66 5.63 14.97
CA TYR A 330 11.24 6.94 14.67
C TYR A 330 11.14 7.19 13.17
N GLN A 331 12.22 6.96 12.42
CA GLN A 331 12.22 7.07 10.96
C GLN A 331 11.57 5.83 10.33
N ASP A 332 10.70 6.04 9.34
CA ASP A 332 10.05 5.00 8.53
C ASP A 332 9.19 4.02 9.36
N THR A 333 8.39 4.53 10.30
CA THR A 333 7.65 3.68 11.27
C THR A 333 6.60 2.77 10.62
N LEU A 334 5.69 3.33 9.82
CA LEU A 334 4.59 2.63 9.17
C LEU A 334 4.81 2.61 7.65
N TYR A 335 5.15 1.42 7.13
CA TYR A 335 5.33 1.19 5.71
C TYR A 335 4.04 0.63 5.09
N ALA A 336 3.12 1.53 4.72
CA ALA A 336 1.93 1.21 3.92
C ALA A 336 2.34 1.00 2.45
N HIS A 337 2.95 -0.16 2.19
CA HIS A 337 3.73 -0.41 0.99
C HIS A 337 2.89 -0.41 -0.30
N SER A 338 1.85 -1.24 -0.39
CA SER A 338 1.00 -1.37 -1.59
C SER A 338 -0.39 -1.93 -1.25
N LEU A 339 -1.32 -1.90 -2.22
CA LEU A 339 -2.73 -2.37 -2.11
C LEU A 339 -3.59 -1.50 -1.18
N ARG A 340 -4.83 -1.93 -0.88
CA ARG A 340 -5.81 -1.15 -0.09
C ARG A 340 -5.69 -1.45 1.41
N GLN A 341 -5.59 -0.40 2.22
CA GLN A 341 -5.35 -0.50 3.66
C GLN A 341 -6.18 0.53 4.43
N PHE A 342 -6.81 0.10 5.53
CA PHE A 342 -7.62 0.96 6.39
C PHE A 342 -7.12 0.92 7.84
N TYR A 343 -6.91 2.09 8.42
CA TYR A 343 -6.45 2.25 9.80
C TYR A 343 -7.49 3.07 10.57
N ARG A 344 -7.99 2.53 11.68
CA ARG A 344 -9.08 3.13 12.46
C ARG A 344 -8.72 3.21 13.93
N GLU A 345 -8.87 4.40 14.53
CA GLU A 345 -8.61 4.60 15.98
C GLU A 345 -7.21 4.15 16.39
N CYS A 346 -6.22 4.33 15.50
CA CYS A 346 -4.85 3.92 15.73
C CYS A 346 -3.98 5.08 16.25
N ASP A 347 -2.90 4.74 16.94
CA ASP A 347 -1.83 5.66 17.30
C ASP A 347 -0.64 5.43 16.36
N VAL A 348 -0.07 6.49 15.76
CA VAL A 348 1.13 6.40 14.92
C VAL A 348 2.18 7.37 15.44
N HIS A 349 3.35 6.85 15.82
CA HIS A 349 4.44 7.63 16.38
C HIS A 349 5.69 7.60 15.49
N GLY A 350 6.28 8.75 15.18
CA GLY A 350 7.57 8.77 14.49
C GLY A 350 8.15 10.16 14.26
N THR A 351 9.21 10.23 13.44
CA THR A 351 9.98 11.45 13.19
C THR A 351 10.04 11.79 11.71
N VAL A 352 10.89 11.09 10.95
CA VAL A 352 11.14 11.31 9.52
C VAL A 352 10.37 10.26 8.74
N ASP A 353 9.55 10.70 7.78
CA ASP A 353 8.85 9.87 6.80
C ASP A 353 8.06 8.71 7.44
N PHE A 354 7.48 8.96 8.62
CA PHE A 354 7.06 7.86 9.47
C PHE A 354 5.74 7.19 9.06
N ILE A 355 5.04 7.75 8.07
CA ILE A 355 3.96 7.10 7.30
C ILE A 355 4.35 7.17 5.82
N PHE A 356 4.76 6.06 5.23
CA PHE A 356 5.31 6.06 3.87
C PHE A 356 4.93 4.81 3.07
N GLY A 357 5.20 4.86 1.77
CA GLY A 357 4.86 3.81 0.82
C GLY A 357 3.92 4.28 -0.27
N ASN A 358 3.34 3.34 -1.01
CA ASN A 358 2.49 3.59 -2.17
C ASN A 358 1.20 2.75 -2.13
N ALA A 359 0.68 2.46 -0.94
CA ALA A 359 -0.65 1.89 -0.78
C ALA A 359 -1.75 2.92 -1.14
N ALA A 360 -2.96 2.43 -1.39
CA ALA A 360 -4.17 3.20 -1.17
C ALA A 360 -4.51 3.07 0.31
N ALA A 361 -4.19 4.08 1.11
CA ALA A 361 -4.26 4.01 2.58
C ALA A 361 -5.07 5.16 3.15
N VAL A 362 -6.10 4.83 3.94
CA VAL A 362 -6.87 5.80 4.73
C VAL A 362 -6.65 5.55 6.21
N LEU A 363 -6.16 6.58 6.91
CA LEU A 363 -6.12 6.62 8.37
C LEU A 363 -7.28 7.50 8.82
N GLN A 364 -8.19 6.94 9.62
CA GLN A 364 -9.41 7.60 10.06
C GLN A 364 -9.56 7.57 11.58
N ASP A 365 -9.84 8.73 12.19
CA ASP A 365 -9.93 8.91 13.65
C ASP A 365 -8.67 8.41 14.38
N CYS A 366 -7.50 8.58 13.78
CA CYS A 366 -6.20 8.20 14.36
C CYS A 366 -5.53 9.36 15.09
N ASN A 367 -4.68 9.04 16.06
CA ASN A 367 -3.74 9.99 16.63
C ASN A 367 -2.38 9.86 15.96
N ILE A 368 -1.85 10.97 15.47
CA ILE A 368 -0.56 11.06 14.80
C ILE A 368 0.38 11.86 15.72
N TYR A 369 1.33 11.16 16.34
CA TYR A 369 2.23 11.70 17.35
C TYR A 369 3.63 11.90 16.79
N VAL A 370 4.00 13.17 16.59
CA VAL A 370 5.32 13.53 16.08
C VAL A 370 6.32 13.56 17.23
N ARG A 371 7.38 12.75 17.12
CA ARG A 371 8.40 12.58 18.15
C ARG A 371 9.57 13.53 17.96
N ARG A 372 10.42 13.61 18.98
CA ARG A 372 11.69 14.33 18.92
C ARG A 372 12.68 13.62 17.98
N PRO A 373 13.13 14.27 16.89
CA PRO A 373 14.15 13.69 16.01
C PRO A 373 15.57 13.95 16.55
N MET A 374 16.59 13.54 15.78
CA MET A 374 17.96 13.94 16.08
C MET A 374 18.17 15.45 15.87
N SER A 375 19.25 15.97 16.44
CA SER A 375 19.67 17.36 16.21
C SER A 375 19.79 17.65 14.71
N LYS A 376 19.29 18.81 14.26
CA LYS A 376 19.28 19.29 12.87
C LYS A 376 18.40 18.49 11.88
N GLN A 377 17.74 17.41 12.30
CA GLN A 377 16.72 16.77 11.48
C GLN A 377 15.42 17.57 11.49
N GLN A 378 14.60 17.31 10.48
CA GLN A 378 13.25 17.84 10.32
C GLN A 378 12.29 16.66 10.32
N ASN A 379 11.14 16.81 10.96
CA ASN A 379 10.10 15.78 10.96
C ASN A 379 9.23 15.90 9.72
N THR A 380 8.84 14.77 9.16
CA THR A 380 7.91 14.66 8.03
C THR A 380 6.93 13.54 8.35
N ILE A 381 5.64 13.88 8.37
CA ILE A 381 4.60 12.90 8.71
C ILE A 381 4.47 11.87 7.59
N THR A 382 4.36 12.33 6.34
CA THR A 382 4.23 11.44 5.18
C THR A 382 5.38 11.52 4.19
N ALA A 383 5.66 10.39 3.54
CA ALA A 383 6.52 10.32 2.35
C ALA A 383 5.89 9.36 1.32
N GLN A 384 4.90 9.85 0.59
CA GLN A 384 4.12 9.01 -0.32
C GLN A 384 4.86 8.76 -1.64
N GLY A 385 4.94 7.50 -2.05
CA GLY A 385 5.81 6.96 -3.09
C GLY A 385 5.17 6.65 -4.44
N ARG A 386 4.10 7.33 -4.84
CA ARG A 386 3.45 7.14 -6.15
C ARG A 386 4.35 7.57 -7.31
N THR A 387 4.66 6.63 -8.20
CA THR A 387 5.62 6.81 -9.31
C THR A 387 4.94 7.05 -10.66
N ASP A 388 3.66 6.72 -10.80
CA ASP A 388 2.90 6.85 -12.04
C ASP A 388 1.54 7.53 -11.78
N PRO A 389 1.11 8.49 -12.62
CA PRO A 389 -0.14 9.23 -12.39
C PRO A 389 -1.37 8.34 -12.42
N SER A 390 -1.32 7.26 -13.19
CA SER A 390 -2.40 6.29 -13.43
C SER A 390 -2.49 5.25 -12.30
N GLN A 391 -1.67 5.33 -11.25
CA GLN A 391 -1.87 4.51 -10.04
C GLN A 391 -3.00 5.09 -9.18
N ASN A 392 -3.90 4.22 -8.69
CA ASN A 392 -4.99 4.56 -7.78
C ASN A 392 -4.55 4.68 -6.30
N THR A 393 -3.29 4.98 -6.04
CA THR A 393 -2.68 4.95 -4.71
C THR A 393 -2.59 6.33 -4.06
N GLY A 394 -2.44 6.39 -2.75
CA GLY A 394 -2.38 7.66 -2.01
C GLY A 394 -2.53 7.46 -0.51
N THR A 395 -2.06 8.45 0.25
CA THR A 395 -2.21 8.46 1.71
C THR A 395 -3.21 9.53 2.11
N VAL A 396 -4.25 9.13 2.83
CA VAL A 396 -5.28 10.03 3.34
C VAL A 396 -5.28 9.99 4.86
N ILE A 397 -5.23 11.17 5.46
CA ILE A 397 -5.34 11.40 6.90
C ILE A 397 -6.68 12.13 7.11
N GLN A 398 -7.69 11.40 7.57
CA GLN A 398 -9.07 11.90 7.71
C GLN A 398 -9.53 11.89 9.17
N GLN A 399 -10.13 12.96 9.67
CA GLN A 399 -10.67 13.02 11.04
C GLN A 399 -9.61 12.69 12.13
N CYS A 400 -8.33 12.89 11.82
CA CYS A 400 -7.24 12.55 12.72
C CYS A 400 -6.87 13.72 13.65
N ARG A 401 -5.96 13.47 14.58
CA ARG A 401 -5.32 14.48 15.41
C ARG A 401 -3.80 14.40 15.29
N VAL A 402 -3.17 15.47 14.78
CA VAL A 402 -1.72 15.59 14.65
C VAL A 402 -1.18 16.45 15.80
N THR A 403 -0.35 15.86 16.66
CA THR A 403 0.18 16.53 17.86
C THR A 403 1.64 16.17 18.12
N ALA A 404 2.34 16.99 18.90
CA ALA A 404 3.67 16.66 19.40
C ALA A 404 3.57 15.58 20.50
N ALA A 405 4.38 14.53 20.38
CA ALA A 405 4.57 13.54 21.42
C ALA A 405 5.21 14.18 22.67
N PRO A 406 5.13 13.53 23.86
CA PRO A 406 5.69 14.08 25.11
C PRO A 406 7.18 14.43 25.04
N ASP A 407 7.96 13.74 24.21
CA ASP A 407 9.39 13.99 24.03
C ASP A 407 9.70 15.20 23.13
N LEU A 408 8.79 15.57 22.22
CA LEU A 408 8.89 16.73 21.33
C LEU A 408 8.31 17.99 21.95
N ARG A 409 7.15 17.90 22.64
CA ARG A 409 6.38 19.04 23.16
C ARG A 409 7.24 20.13 23.83
N PRO A 410 8.19 19.81 24.74
CA PRO A 410 8.98 20.82 25.45
C PRO A 410 10.02 21.52 24.56
N VAL A 411 10.32 20.96 23.38
CA VAL A 411 11.38 21.41 22.48
C VAL A 411 10.88 21.61 21.04
N GLN A 412 9.56 21.63 20.80
CA GLN A 412 8.99 21.64 19.46
C GLN A 412 9.43 22.85 18.63
N GLY A 413 9.65 24.00 19.27
CA GLY A 413 10.19 25.20 18.60
C GLY A 413 11.61 25.04 18.03
N LYS A 414 12.33 23.97 18.40
CA LYS A 414 13.69 23.67 17.90
C LYS A 414 13.68 22.77 16.66
N PHE A 415 12.56 22.13 16.34
CA PHE A 415 12.47 21.14 15.26
C PHE A 415 11.29 21.48 14.34
N ARG A 416 11.57 21.61 13.05
CA ARG A 416 10.50 21.82 12.07
C ARG A 416 9.77 20.51 11.80
N THR A 417 8.45 20.58 11.74
CA THR A 417 7.58 19.45 11.37
C THR A 417 6.74 19.82 10.16
N TYR A 418 6.68 18.93 9.18
CA TYR A 418 5.91 19.09 7.94
C TYR A 418 4.92 17.93 7.78
N LEU A 419 3.82 18.20 7.08
CA LEU A 419 2.79 17.24 6.72
C LEU A 419 3.36 16.12 5.84
N GLY A 420 4.33 16.42 4.98
CA GLY A 420 5.06 15.41 4.22
C GLY A 420 6.04 15.97 3.21
N ARG A 421 6.67 15.07 2.46
CA ARG A 421 7.58 15.37 1.34
C ARG A 421 7.49 14.32 0.21
N PRO A 422 7.71 14.72 -1.07
CA PRO A 422 7.39 13.85 -2.20
C PRO A 422 8.49 12.86 -2.50
N TRP A 423 8.41 11.66 -1.90
CA TRP A 423 9.37 10.58 -2.15
C TRP A 423 9.45 10.20 -3.64
N GLN A 424 8.32 10.28 -4.36
CA GLN A 424 8.25 9.98 -5.79
C GLN A 424 7.49 11.06 -6.59
N ALA A 425 7.66 11.04 -7.91
CA ALA A 425 7.27 12.12 -8.82
C ALA A 425 5.77 12.48 -8.76
N TYR A 426 4.89 11.54 -8.47
CA TYR A 426 3.44 11.74 -8.42
C TYR A 426 2.88 11.57 -7.00
N SER A 427 3.70 11.85 -5.98
CA SER A 427 3.33 11.79 -4.57
C SER A 427 1.96 12.44 -4.34
N ARG A 428 1.09 11.73 -3.64
CA ARG A 428 -0.32 12.08 -3.43
C ARG A 428 -0.71 11.85 -1.97
N THR A 429 -0.95 12.94 -1.26
CA THR A 429 -1.32 12.91 0.16
C THR A 429 -2.41 13.95 0.43
N VAL A 430 -3.43 13.59 1.21
CA VAL A 430 -4.49 14.50 1.62
C VAL A 430 -4.68 14.47 3.13
N PHE A 431 -4.68 15.64 3.75
CA PHE A 431 -5.13 15.84 5.12
C PHE A 431 -6.50 16.50 5.09
N MET A 432 -7.52 15.83 5.62
CA MET A 432 -8.89 16.35 5.63
C MET A 432 -9.60 16.16 6.96
N ASP A 433 -10.38 17.17 7.35
CA ASP A 433 -11.11 17.23 8.63
C ASP A 433 -10.22 16.88 9.84
N THR A 434 -8.93 17.18 9.75
CA THR A 434 -7.90 16.76 10.72
C THR A 434 -7.51 17.94 11.61
N TYR A 435 -7.42 17.70 12.92
CA TYR A 435 -6.86 18.68 13.85
C TYR A 435 -5.33 18.69 13.74
N MET A 436 -4.74 19.87 13.55
CA MET A 436 -3.30 20.09 13.47
C MET A 436 -2.86 21.04 14.59
N ASP A 437 -2.01 20.55 15.50
CA ASP A 437 -1.43 21.38 16.56
C ASP A 437 -0.36 22.34 16.01
N ASP A 438 0.16 23.22 16.86
CA ASP A 438 1.03 24.35 16.48
C ASP A 438 2.46 23.95 16.04
N LEU A 439 2.80 22.65 16.11
CA LEU A 439 4.09 22.12 15.64
C LEU A 439 4.26 22.16 14.12
N ILE A 440 3.16 22.22 13.35
CA ILE A 440 3.22 22.19 11.88
C ILE A 440 3.80 23.51 11.37
N ALA A 441 4.88 23.41 10.60
CA ALA A 441 5.51 24.57 9.99
C ALA A 441 4.51 25.29 9.06
N ALA A 442 4.56 26.62 9.02
CA ALA A 442 3.64 27.43 8.21
C ALA A 442 3.65 27.05 6.72
N ALA A 443 4.81 26.64 6.20
CA ALA A 443 4.96 26.13 4.83
C ALA A 443 4.14 24.85 4.57
N GLY A 444 3.85 24.06 5.61
CA GLY A 444 3.06 22.82 5.57
C GLY A 444 3.84 21.63 5.03
N TRP A 445 4.48 21.78 3.88
CA TRP A 445 5.12 20.70 3.12
C TRP A 445 6.60 20.99 2.89
N LEU A 446 7.41 19.94 2.73
CA LEU A 446 8.87 20.04 2.55
C LEU A 446 9.29 19.46 1.19
N GLU A 447 10.23 20.13 0.50
CA GLU A 447 10.78 19.60 -0.75
C GLU A 447 11.51 18.26 -0.51
N TRP A 448 11.49 17.37 -1.49
CA TRP A 448 12.37 16.21 -1.49
C TRP A 448 13.80 16.61 -1.88
N SER A 449 13.95 17.23 -3.05
CA SER A 449 15.21 17.79 -3.55
C SER A 449 14.95 18.79 -4.67
N GLY A 450 15.36 20.05 -4.49
CA GLY A 450 15.17 21.11 -5.48
C GLY A 450 13.72 21.21 -5.97
N GLY A 451 13.53 21.28 -7.28
CA GLY A 451 12.21 21.33 -7.92
C GLY A 451 11.54 19.98 -8.21
N PHE A 452 12.08 18.86 -7.71
CA PHE A 452 11.54 17.53 -7.99
C PHE A 452 10.09 17.39 -7.52
N ALA A 453 9.24 16.79 -8.36
CA ALA A 453 7.82 16.48 -8.12
C ALA A 453 6.88 17.68 -7.87
N LEU A 454 7.36 18.91 -7.65
CA LEU A 454 6.53 20.04 -7.21
C LEU A 454 5.40 20.42 -8.18
N ASN A 455 5.52 20.02 -9.46
CA ASN A 455 4.52 20.26 -10.50
C ASN A 455 3.57 19.08 -10.77
N THR A 456 3.88 17.90 -10.26
CA THR A 456 3.23 16.62 -10.58
C THR A 456 2.63 15.92 -9.36
N LEU A 457 3.10 16.25 -8.16
CA LEU A 457 2.51 15.80 -6.90
C LEU A 457 1.08 16.36 -6.71
N TYR A 458 0.31 15.76 -5.81
CA TYR A 458 -0.98 16.25 -5.34
C TYR A 458 -1.01 16.25 -3.81
N TYR A 459 -0.83 17.42 -3.21
CA TYR A 459 -0.90 17.62 -1.75
C TYR A 459 -2.11 18.47 -1.40
N GLY A 460 -3.11 17.82 -0.79
CA GLY A 460 -4.40 18.41 -0.48
C GLY A 460 -4.61 18.69 1.01
N GLU A 461 -5.20 19.84 1.31
CA GLU A 461 -5.71 20.18 2.64
C GLU A 461 -7.19 20.58 2.54
N TYR A 462 -8.08 19.93 3.30
CA TYR A 462 -9.53 20.19 3.29
C TYR A 462 -10.08 20.29 4.72
N LYS A 463 -10.69 21.43 5.08
CA LYS A 463 -11.38 21.64 6.37
C LYS A 463 -10.59 21.22 7.64
N ASN A 464 -9.27 21.32 7.60
CA ASN A 464 -8.44 21.05 8.77
C ASN A 464 -8.62 22.15 9.84
N THR A 465 -8.50 21.76 11.11
CA THR A 465 -8.68 22.67 12.26
C THR A 465 -7.43 22.73 13.13
N GLY A 466 -7.40 23.65 14.09
CA GLY A 466 -6.29 23.80 15.02
C GLY A 466 -5.24 24.83 14.58
N PRO A 467 -4.31 25.21 15.46
CA PRO A 467 -3.34 26.28 15.20
C PRO A 467 -2.37 26.00 14.04
N GLY A 468 -2.13 24.72 13.69
CA GLY A 468 -1.29 24.33 12.56
C GLY A 468 -1.99 24.32 11.20
N SER A 469 -3.32 24.56 11.14
CA SER A 469 -4.10 24.40 9.91
C SER A 469 -4.18 25.65 9.03
N ASP A 470 -3.62 26.79 9.43
CA ASP A 470 -3.58 28.02 8.62
C ASP A 470 -2.82 27.79 7.31
N THR A 471 -3.53 27.90 6.18
CA THR A 471 -2.99 27.67 4.85
C THR A 471 -2.40 28.93 4.17
N SER A 472 -2.54 30.12 4.77
CA SER A 472 -2.15 31.41 4.16
C SER A 472 -0.65 31.54 3.82
N ARG A 473 0.20 30.75 4.49
CA ARG A 473 1.67 30.74 4.32
C ARG A 473 2.21 29.41 3.82
N ARG A 474 1.34 28.55 3.26
CA ARG A 474 1.77 27.30 2.63
C ARG A 474 2.68 27.56 1.43
N VAL A 475 3.43 26.53 1.06
CA VAL A 475 4.19 26.49 -0.19
C VAL A 475 3.33 26.85 -1.40
N ARG A 476 3.93 27.43 -2.44
CA ARG A 476 3.23 27.85 -3.68
C ARG A 476 3.46 26.89 -4.84
N TRP A 477 3.60 25.59 -4.55
CA TRP A 477 3.83 24.58 -5.57
C TRP A 477 2.57 24.35 -6.38
N ARG A 478 2.71 24.06 -7.69
CA ARG A 478 1.56 23.75 -8.55
C ARG A 478 0.77 22.54 -8.06
N GLY A 479 1.46 21.56 -7.46
CA GLY A 479 0.83 20.37 -6.88
C GLY A 479 0.24 20.53 -5.49
N HIS A 480 0.36 21.71 -4.84
CA HIS A 480 -0.29 21.98 -3.56
C HIS A 480 -1.68 22.56 -3.78
N HIS A 481 -2.67 22.06 -3.04
CA HIS A 481 -4.07 22.40 -3.18
C HIS A 481 -4.73 22.62 -1.83
N VAL A 482 -5.22 23.84 -1.61
CA VAL A 482 -6.26 24.09 -0.60
C VAL A 482 -7.60 23.70 -1.23
N ILE A 483 -8.12 22.54 -0.84
CA ILE A 483 -9.34 22.00 -1.41
C ILE A 483 -10.52 22.76 -0.82
N THR A 484 -11.38 23.30 -1.67
CA THR A 484 -12.59 24.05 -1.27
C THR A 484 -13.87 23.36 -1.74
N ASP A 485 -13.80 22.65 -2.87
CA ASP A 485 -14.91 21.88 -3.41
C ASP A 485 -15.02 20.50 -2.72
N PRO A 486 -16.14 20.20 -2.04
CA PRO A 486 -16.37 18.89 -1.44
C PRO A 486 -16.33 17.74 -2.44
N SER A 487 -16.66 17.96 -3.72
CA SER A 487 -16.63 16.89 -4.73
C SER A 487 -15.20 16.39 -4.97
N THR A 488 -14.22 17.29 -4.92
CA THR A 488 -12.79 16.94 -4.98
C THR A 488 -12.37 16.15 -3.74
N ALA A 489 -12.83 16.56 -2.55
CA ALA A 489 -12.49 15.87 -1.29
C ALA A 489 -13.13 14.47 -1.20
N LEU A 490 -14.35 14.28 -1.74
CA LEU A 490 -15.05 12.99 -1.75
C LEU A 490 -14.24 11.86 -2.41
N ARG A 491 -13.41 12.18 -3.41
CA ARG A 491 -12.51 11.22 -4.08
C ARG A 491 -11.47 10.59 -3.14
N PHE A 492 -11.17 11.24 -2.02
CA PHE A 492 -10.18 10.79 -1.05
C PHE A 492 -10.81 10.11 0.18
N THR A 493 -12.14 10.00 0.23
CA THR A 493 -12.83 9.30 1.33
C THR A 493 -12.61 7.80 1.27
N VAL A 494 -13.04 7.08 2.31
CA VAL A 494 -13.04 5.61 2.33
C VAL A 494 -13.76 5.03 1.12
N ARG A 495 -14.89 5.62 0.70
CA ARG A 495 -15.59 5.24 -0.52
C ARG A 495 -14.75 5.48 -1.76
N GLY A 496 -14.20 6.68 -1.91
CA GLY A 496 -13.52 7.10 -3.15
C GLY A 496 -12.16 6.44 -3.38
N LEU A 497 -11.34 6.32 -2.33
CA LEU A 497 -9.97 5.80 -2.47
C LEU A 497 -9.88 4.28 -2.30
N LEU A 498 -10.71 3.68 -1.44
CA LEU A 498 -10.60 2.26 -1.08
C LEU A 498 -11.72 1.39 -1.65
N SER A 499 -12.71 1.99 -2.32
CA SER A 499 -14.00 1.35 -2.61
C SER A 499 -14.57 0.71 -1.33
N GLY A 500 -14.38 1.38 -0.17
CA GLY A 500 -14.49 0.79 1.16
C GLY A 500 -15.86 0.19 1.49
N GLY A 501 -16.93 0.76 0.94
CA GLY A 501 -18.29 0.23 1.09
C GLY A 501 -18.47 -1.21 0.63
N SER A 502 -17.63 -1.72 -0.28
CA SER A 502 -17.72 -3.12 -0.72
C SER A 502 -17.19 -4.10 0.32
N TRP A 503 -16.17 -3.74 1.11
CA TRP A 503 -15.44 -4.72 1.93
C TRP A 503 -15.30 -4.38 3.43
N LEU A 504 -15.36 -3.10 3.82
CA LEU A 504 -15.26 -2.72 5.23
C LEU A 504 -16.46 -3.11 6.10
N PRO A 505 -17.74 -3.06 5.64
CA PRO A 505 -18.88 -3.43 6.47
C PRO A 505 -18.84 -4.88 6.98
N ALA A 506 -18.17 -5.73 6.21
CA ALA A 506 -17.91 -7.13 6.49
C ALA A 506 -16.93 -7.32 7.66
N THR A 507 -15.95 -6.43 7.78
CA THR A 507 -14.95 -6.51 8.85
C THR A 507 -15.59 -6.30 10.21
N GLY A 508 -16.59 -5.41 10.31
CA GLY A 508 -17.22 -4.97 11.55
C GLY A 508 -16.56 -3.75 12.21
N VAL A 509 -15.46 -3.25 11.65
CA VAL A 509 -14.79 -2.03 12.11
C VAL A 509 -15.69 -0.81 11.81
N PRO A 510 -15.85 0.13 12.77
CA PRO A 510 -16.54 1.39 12.48
C PRO A 510 -15.76 2.21 11.45
N PHE A 511 -16.45 2.76 10.46
CA PHE A 511 -15.84 3.66 9.49
C PHE A 511 -16.86 4.70 9.01
N THR A 512 -16.36 5.89 8.69
CA THR A 512 -17.09 6.91 7.95
C THR A 512 -16.78 6.73 6.47
N ASP A 513 -17.80 6.43 5.66
CA ASP A 513 -17.59 6.11 4.23
C ASP A 513 -17.29 7.37 3.39
N GLY A 514 -17.78 8.54 3.80
CA GLY A 514 -17.69 9.82 3.10
C GLY A 514 -16.96 10.92 3.89
N LEU A 515 -17.34 12.19 3.65
CA LEU A 515 -16.85 13.38 4.36
C LEU A 515 -17.53 13.56 5.72
#